data_AF-A0A7S1H8H7-F1
#
_entry.id   AF-A0A7S1H8H7-F1
#
_cell.length_a   1.000
_cell.length_b   1.000
_cell.length_c   1.000
_cell.angle_alpha   90.00
_cell.angle_beta   90.00
_cell.angle_gamma   90.00
#
_symmetry.space_group_name_H-M   'P 1'
#
loop_
_entity.id
_entity.type
_entity.pdbx_description
1 polymer ?
#
loop_
_entity_poly.entity_id
_entity_poly.type
_entity_poly.pdbx_seq_one_letter_code
_entity_poly.pdbx_strand_id
1 'polypeptide(L)'
;AGEPLRLKYVKAPYGPYAENLRHVLLAIEGHLVAGYADGGDAPDKPLTLVPGAVDDANAFLEANASTRERFDRVGRLVEGFETPFGLELLATVHWVARHESQAQSPAEVVERTYAWNDRKRQFTPRQIGIALKVLSKQ
;
A
#
# COMPACT_ATOMS: atom_id res chain seq x y z
N ALA A 1 -5.14 2.59 -9.35
CA ALA A 1 -4.98 3.89 -8.65
C ALA A 1 -6.04 4.89 -9.12
N GLY A 2 -6.53 5.75 -8.20
CA GLY A 2 -7.43 6.87 -8.51
C GLY A 2 -8.85 6.79 -7.94
N GLU A 3 -9.12 5.91 -6.97
CA GLU A 3 -10.42 5.90 -6.28
C GLU A 3 -10.43 7.08 -5.28
N PRO A 4 -11.47 7.95 -5.25
CA PRO A 4 -11.51 9.14 -4.41
C PRO A 4 -11.80 8.83 -2.94
N LEU A 5 -10.94 8.02 -2.31
CA LEU A 5 -11.06 7.59 -0.92
C LEU A 5 -10.76 8.71 0.10
N ARG A 6 -10.24 9.86 -0.36
CA ARG A 6 -9.89 11.03 0.47
C ARG A 6 -8.98 10.66 1.66
N LEU A 7 -8.07 9.71 1.45
CA LEU A 7 -7.10 9.27 2.44
C LEU A 7 -6.02 10.33 2.65
N LYS A 8 -5.65 10.54 3.92
CA LYS A 8 -4.66 11.53 4.36
C LYS A 8 -3.38 10.79 4.75
N TYR A 9 -2.50 10.59 3.79
CA TYR A 9 -1.25 9.87 4.01
C TYR A 9 -0.18 10.74 4.69
N VAL A 10 0.52 10.13 5.63
CA VAL A 10 1.70 10.68 6.31
C VAL A 10 2.86 9.67 6.25
N LYS A 11 4.08 10.18 6.38
CA LYS A 11 5.28 9.35 6.51
C LYS A 11 5.25 8.62 7.87
N ALA A 12 5.24 7.28 7.88
CA ALA A 12 5.19 6.47 9.11
C ALA A 12 6.26 5.35 9.10
N PRO A 13 6.49 4.63 10.23
CA PRO A 13 7.63 3.71 10.35
C PRO A 13 7.71 2.62 9.27
N TYR A 14 6.56 2.02 8.91
CA TYR A 14 6.44 0.94 7.93
C TYR A 14 6.11 1.43 6.51
N GLY A 15 6.25 2.72 6.23
CA GLY A 15 5.86 3.32 4.95
C GLY A 15 4.74 4.35 5.12
N PRO A 16 4.15 4.83 4.03
CA PRO A 16 3.06 5.80 4.09
C PRO A 16 1.83 5.20 4.76
N TYR A 17 1.29 5.90 5.76
CA TYR A 17 0.11 5.48 6.52
C TYR A 17 -0.98 6.55 6.42
N ALA A 18 -2.23 6.14 6.24
CA ALA A 18 -3.37 7.05 6.22
C ALA A 18 -4.12 6.96 7.55
N GLU A 19 -4.01 8.00 8.37
CA GLU A 19 -4.62 8.00 9.72
C GLU A 19 -6.13 7.79 9.66
N ASN A 20 -6.81 8.35 8.65
CA ASN A 20 -8.25 8.22 8.49
C ASN A 20 -8.70 6.86 7.91
N LEU A 21 -7.78 5.96 7.55
CA LEU A 21 -8.12 4.59 7.15
C LEU A 21 -8.74 3.81 8.31
N ARG A 22 -8.35 4.09 9.56
CA ARG A 22 -8.93 3.47 10.76
C ARG A 22 -10.45 3.52 10.81
N HIS A 23 -11.05 4.65 10.38
CA HIS A 23 -12.49 4.83 10.39
C HIS A 23 -13.17 3.92 9.37
N VAL A 24 -12.52 3.68 8.22
CA VAL A 24 -13.02 2.74 7.22
C VAL A 24 -12.95 1.33 7.77
N LEU A 25 -11.80 0.92 8.34
CA LEU A 25 -11.62 -0.41 8.92
C LEU A 25 -12.63 -0.70 10.04
N LEU A 26 -12.90 0.27 10.92
CA LEU A 26 -13.96 0.15 11.93
C LEU A 26 -15.36 0.01 11.32
N ALA A 27 -15.66 0.75 10.25
CA ALA A 27 -16.97 0.71 9.60
C ALA A 27 -17.23 -0.63 8.89
N ILE A 28 -16.18 -1.32 8.43
CA ILE A 28 -16.30 -2.60 7.71
C ILE A 28 -15.98 -3.83 8.57
N GLU A 29 -15.57 -3.63 9.82
CA GLU A 29 -15.34 -4.70 10.79
C GLU A 29 -16.64 -5.50 11.02
N GLY A 30 -16.52 -6.82 11.04
CA GLY A 30 -17.65 -7.75 11.17
C GLY A 30 -18.51 -7.89 9.91
N HIS A 31 -18.27 -7.08 8.88
CA HIS A 31 -19.07 -7.08 7.63
C HIS A 31 -18.25 -7.52 6.42
N LEU A 32 -17.00 -7.07 6.31
CA LEU A 32 -16.08 -7.45 5.23
C LEU A 32 -14.78 -8.05 5.78
N VAL A 33 -14.31 -7.52 6.91
CA VAL A 33 -13.09 -7.96 7.58
C VAL A 33 -13.35 -8.24 9.05
N ALA A 34 -12.45 -8.97 9.70
CA ALA A 34 -12.44 -9.19 11.13
C ALA A 34 -11.01 -9.06 11.69
N GLY A 35 -10.93 -8.65 12.95
CA GLY A 35 -9.70 -8.58 13.74
C GLY A 35 -9.24 -7.16 14.07
N TYR A 36 -9.81 -6.13 13.43
CA TYR A 36 -9.38 -4.75 13.65
C TYR A 36 -9.82 -4.23 15.02
N ALA A 37 -11.05 -4.53 15.48
CA ALA A 37 -11.57 -4.00 16.74
C ALA A 37 -10.74 -4.40 17.98
N ASP A 38 -10.11 -5.57 17.93
CA ASP A 38 -9.31 -6.12 19.03
C ASP A 38 -7.80 -5.77 18.91
N GLY A 39 -7.39 -5.02 17.88
CA GLY A 39 -5.96 -4.68 17.70
C GLY A 39 -5.68 -3.27 17.20
N GLY A 40 -6.70 -2.57 16.73
CA GLY A 40 -6.57 -1.24 16.14
C GLY A 40 -5.45 -1.20 15.10
N ASP A 41 -4.56 -0.22 15.27
CA ASP A 41 -3.45 0.06 14.35
C ASP A 41 -2.21 -0.84 14.58
N ALA A 42 -2.33 -1.96 15.31
CA ALA A 42 -1.22 -2.90 15.50
C ALA A 42 -0.75 -3.48 14.14
N PRO A 43 0.51 -3.21 13.73
CA PRO A 43 0.99 -3.51 12.38
C PRO A 43 1.22 -5.00 12.11
N ASP A 44 1.35 -5.79 13.17
CA ASP A 44 1.59 -7.24 13.14
C ASP A 44 0.31 -8.06 13.28
N LYS A 45 -0.84 -7.41 13.50
CA LYS A 45 -2.12 -8.11 13.60
C LYS A 45 -2.71 -8.36 12.22
N PRO A 46 -2.87 -9.64 11.80
CA PRO A 46 -3.52 -9.94 10.54
C PRO A 46 -5.02 -9.64 10.63
N LEU A 47 -5.55 -9.06 9.56
CA LEU A 47 -6.99 -9.00 9.33
C LEU A 47 -7.40 -10.23 8.50
N THR A 48 -8.58 -10.76 8.78
CA THR A 48 -9.16 -11.85 8.01
C THR A 48 -10.42 -11.38 7.29
N LEU A 49 -10.75 -12.04 6.18
CA LEU A 49 -12.02 -11.81 5.49
C LEU A 49 -13.12 -12.60 6.22
N VAL A 50 -14.30 -11.99 6.35
CA VAL A 50 -15.47 -12.73 6.81
C VAL A 50 -16.01 -13.63 5.70
N PRO A 51 -16.72 -14.73 6.01
CA PRO A 51 -17.32 -15.59 4.98
C PRO A 51 -18.25 -14.80 4.05
N GLY A 52 -18.16 -15.02 2.73
CA GLY A 52 -18.97 -14.34 1.72
C GLY A 52 -18.44 -12.98 1.26
N ALA A 53 -17.50 -12.35 1.98
CA ALA A 53 -16.99 -11.02 1.63
C ALA A 53 -16.35 -10.95 0.23
N VAL A 54 -15.74 -12.05 -0.23
CA VAL A 54 -15.15 -12.14 -1.58
C VAL A 54 -16.23 -12.10 -2.65
N ASP A 55 -17.32 -12.84 -2.46
CA ASP A 55 -18.42 -12.90 -3.42
C ASP A 55 -19.15 -11.55 -3.50
N ASP A 56 -19.39 -10.92 -2.35
CA ASP A 56 -19.97 -9.57 -2.26
C ASP A 56 -19.08 -8.53 -2.96
N ALA A 57 -17.76 -8.58 -2.75
CA ALA A 57 -16.82 -7.69 -3.41
C ALA A 57 -16.80 -7.89 -4.93
N ASN A 58 -16.85 -9.14 -5.41
CA ASN A 58 -16.90 -9.44 -6.84
C ASN A 58 -18.19 -8.92 -7.48
N ALA A 59 -19.34 -9.18 -6.86
CA ALA A 59 -20.64 -8.67 -7.34
C ALA A 59 -20.65 -7.12 -7.40
N PHE A 60 -20.06 -6.46 -6.40
CA PHE A 60 -19.90 -5.00 -6.42
C PHE A 60 -19.01 -4.54 -7.59
N LEU A 61 -17.88 -5.20 -7.83
CA LEU A 61 -16.95 -4.83 -8.91
C LEU A 61 -17.55 -5.06 -10.31
N GLU A 62 -18.36 -6.10 -10.48
CA GLU A 62 -19.09 -6.36 -11.74
C GLU A 62 -20.07 -5.23 -12.08
N ALA A 63 -20.76 -4.70 -11.06
CA ALA A 63 -21.67 -3.57 -11.22
C ALA A 63 -20.94 -2.21 -11.40
N ASN A 64 -19.64 -2.12 -11.13
CA ASN A 64 -18.89 -0.86 -11.07
C ASN A 64 -17.62 -0.89 -11.94
N ALA A 65 -17.79 -0.78 -13.25
CA ALA A 65 -16.70 -0.86 -14.23
C ALA A 65 -15.50 0.06 -13.93
N SER A 66 -15.75 1.32 -13.56
CA SER A 66 -14.65 2.27 -13.29
C SER A 66 -13.83 1.88 -12.05
N THR A 67 -14.47 1.30 -11.03
CA THR A 67 -13.79 0.82 -9.81
C THR A 67 -13.02 -0.45 -10.12
N ARG A 68 -13.59 -1.36 -10.91
CA ARG A 68 -12.89 -2.56 -11.41
C ARG A 68 -11.62 -2.22 -12.18
N GLU A 69 -11.68 -1.27 -13.11
CA GLU A 69 -10.49 -0.81 -13.84
C GLU A 69 -9.42 -0.22 -12.90
N ARG A 70 -9.84 0.54 -11.88
CA ARG A 70 -8.94 1.10 -10.87
C ARG A 70 -8.29 0.01 -10.02
N PHE A 71 -9.06 -1.02 -9.66
CA PHE A 71 -8.61 -2.21 -8.95
C PHE A 71 -7.58 -2.99 -9.78
N ASP A 72 -7.89 -3.31 -11.05
CA ASP A 72 -6.97 -4.03 -11.95
C ASP A 72 -5.64 -3.30 -12.14
N ARG A 73 -5.65 -1.97 -12.19
CA ARG A 73 -4.41 -1.17 -12.22
C ARG A 73 -3.61 -1.32 -10.93
N VAL A 74 -4.25 -1.38 -9.77
CA VAL A 74 -3.55 -1.65 -8.50
C VAL A 74 -2.99 -3.07 -8.50
N GLY A 75 -3.77 -4.07 -8.91
CA GLY A 75 -3.32 -5.46 -9.02
C GLY A 75 -2.07 -5.61 -9.87
N ARG A 76 -2.05 -5.02 -11.08
CA ARG A 76 -0.85 -5.00 -11.93
C ARG A 76 0.34 -4.23 -11.33
N LEU A 77 0.08 -3.19 -10.54
CA LEU A 77 1.14 -2.41 -9.91
C LEU A 77 1.84 -3.21 -8.80
N VAL A 78 1.09 -4.01 -8.04
CA VAL A 78 1.62 -4.79 -6.91
C VAL A 78 2.11 -6.18 -7.30
N GLU A 79 2.01 -6.56 -8.57
CA GLU A 79 2.45 -7.87 -9.07
C GLU A 79 3.95 -8.10 -8.76
N GLY A 80 4.26 -9.16 -8.01
CA GLY A 80 5.60 -9.46 -7.50
C GLY A 80 5.99 -8.73 -6.20
N PHE A 81 5.08 -7.96 -5.60
CA PHE A 81 5.26 -7.21 -4.35
C PHE A 81 4.16 -7.51 -3.31
N GLU A 82 3.39 -8.57 -3.45
CA GLU A 82 2.14 -8.82 -2.70
C GLU A 82 2.35 -9.17 -1.22
N THR A 83 3.58 -9.50 -0.82
CA THR A 83 3.92 -9.79 0.57
C THR A 83 4.01 -8.50 1.39
N PRO A 84 3.88 -8.55 2.74
CA PRO A 84 4.08 -7.36 3.59
C PRO A 84 5.41 -6.65 3.34
N PHE A 85 6.48 -7.42 3.13
CA PHE A 85 7.80 -6.89 2.76
C PHE A 85 7.79 -6.19 1.40
N GLY A 86 7.15 -6.80 0.39
CA GLY A 86 7.03 -6.26 -0.95
C GLY A 86 6.22 -4.97 -1.00
N LEU A 87 5.07 -4.93 -0.32
CA LEU A 87 4.22 -3.74 -0.25
C LEU A 87 4.90 -2.61 0.53
N GLU A 88 5.61 -2.93 1.63
CA GLU A 88 6.41 -1.95 2.36
C GLU A 88 7.48 -1.33 1.45
N LEU A 89 8.21 -2.14 0.68
CA LEU A 89 9.20 -1.68 -0.29
C LEU A 89 8.57 -0.76 -1.33
N LEU A 90 7.52 -1.23 -2.02
CA LEU A 90 6.88 -0.51 -3.11
C LEU A 90 6.30 0.83 -2.65
N ALA A 91 5.62 0.84 -1.50
CA ALA A 91 5.01 2.04 -0.94
C ALA A 91 6.06 3.05 -0.44
N THR A 92 7.14 2.57 0.19
CA THR A 92 8.25 3.43 0.65
C THR A 92 8.93 4.11 -0.54
N VAL A 93 9.28 3.34 -1.57
CA VAL A 93 9.94 3.86 -2.78
C VAL A 93 9.02 4.83 -3.53
N HIS A 94 7.73 4.51 -3.66
CA HIS A 94 6.75 5.42 -4.26
C HIS A 94 6.66 6.74 -3.50
N TRP A 95 6.59 6.71 -2.17
CA TRP A 95 6.54 7.93 -1.37
C TRP A 95 7.78 8.79 -1.57
N VAL A 96 8.97 8.19 -1.45
CA VAL A 96 10.25 8.88 -1.66
C VAL A 96 10.29 9.52 -3.04
N ALA A 97 10.01 8.74 -4.10
CA ALA A 97 10.04 9.20 -5.48
C ALA A 97 9.07 10.35 -5.76
N ARG A 98 7.90 10.38 -5.10
CA ARG A 98 6.85 11.38 -5.33
C ARG A 98 6.94 12.62 -4.45
N HIS A 99 7.41 12.50 -3.21
CA HIS A 99 7.26 13.55 -2.19
C HIS A 99 8.59 14.08 -1.66
N GLU A 100 9.62 13.24 -1.58
CA GLU A 100 10.87 13.59 -0.91
C GLU A 100 12.01 13.84 -1.88
N SER A 101 11.74 13.66 -3.16
CA SER A 101 12.77 13.63 -4.17
C SER A 101 12.40 14.52 -5.35
N GLN A 102 13.28 15.47 -5.64
CA GLN A 102 13.55 15.88 -7.02
C GLN A 102 14.44 14.81 -7.70
N ALA A 103 14.44 13.55 -7.25
CA ALA A 103 15.46 12.57 -7.56
C ALA A 103 15.45 12.21 -9.03
N GLN A 104 16.46 12.75 -9.72
CA GLN A 104 16.75 12.42 -11.11
C GLN A 104 17.55 11.12 -11.22
N SER A 105 17.93 10.49 -10.09
CA SER A 105 18.77 9.30 -10.09
C SER A 105 18.29 8.19 -9.14
N PRO A 106 18.46 6.90 -9.53
CA PRO A 106 18.20 5.76 -8.65
C PRO A 106 19.03 5.76 -7.35
N ALA A 107 20.23 6.34 -7.36
CA ALA A 107 21.10 6.39 -6.19
C ALA A 107 20.51 7.25 -5.07
N GLU A 108 19.92 8.39 -5.42
CA GLU A 108 19.27 9.27 -4.45
C GLU A 108 18.02 8.61 -3.84
N VAL A 109 17.25 7.87 -4.63
CA VAL A 109 16.10 7.11 -4.11
C VAL A 109 16.54 6.08 -3.06
N VAL A 110 17.68 5.42 -3.27
CA VAL A 110 18.26 4.48 -2.29
C VAL A 110 18.66 5.22 -1.00
N GLU A 111 19.38 6.32 -1.12
CA GLU A 111 19.82 7.12 0.03
C GLU A 111 18.62 7.61 0.86
N ARG A 112 17.61 8.19 0.20
CA ARG A 112 16.40 8.68 0.87
C ARG A 112 15.56 7.56 1.48
N THR A 113 15.52 6.40 0.83
CA THR A 113 14.88 5.20 1.41
C THR A 113 15.55 4.82 2.71
N TYR A 114 16.89 4.80 2.77
CA TYR A 114 17.62 4.49 4.00
C TYR A 114 17.56 5.60 5.05
N ALA A 115 17.42 6.86 4.64
CA ALA A 115 17.22 8.00 5.54
C ALA A 115 15.83 8.00 6.21
N TRP A 116 14.90 7.17 5.74
CA TRP A 116 13.57 7.06 6.34
C TRP A 116 13.62 6.55 7.78
N ASN A 117 14.33 5.44 8.01
CA ASN A 117 14.69 4.85 9.30
C ASN A 117 15.60 3.61 9.09
N ASP A 118 16.16 3.09 10.18
CA ASP A 118 17.05 1.92 10.13
C ASP A 118 16.40 0.67 9.54
N ARG A 119 15.09 0.48 9.76
CA ARG A 119 14.34 -0.66 9.21
C ARG A 119 14.43 -0.69 7.69
N LYS A 120 14.42 0.45 7.00
CA LYS A 120 14.49 0.47 5.52
C LYS A 120 15.82 -0.05 4.95
N ARG A 121 16.86 -0.20 5.78
CA ARG A 121 18.12 -0.84 5.38
C ARG A 121 17.97 -2.34 5.08
N GLN A 122 16.83 -2.95 5.42
CA GLN A 122 16.49 -4.31 5.01
C GLN A 122 16.34 -4.45 3.47
N PHE A 123 16.07 -3.35 2.76
CA PHE A 123 15.91 -3.36 1.31
C PHE A 123 17.26 -3.20 0.63
N THR A 124 17.61 -4.12 -0.26
CA THR A 124 18.84 -3.98 -1.06
C THR A 124 18.68 -2.86 -2.10
N PRO A 125 19.78 -2.19 -2.53
CA PRO A 125 19.71 -1.19 -3.58
C PRO A 125 19.09 -1.73 -4.89
N ARG A 126 19.33 -3.02 -5.19
CA ARG A 126 18.72 -3.70 -6.34
C ARG A 126 17.21 -3.80 -6.22
N GLN A 127 16.68 -4.18 -5.05
CA GLN A 127 15.23 -4.25 -4.80
C GLN A 127 14.57 -2.87 -4.93
N ILE A 128 15.21 -1.83 -4.37
CA ILE A 128 14.76 -0.44 -4.50
C ILE A 128 14.71 -0.01 -5.98
N GLY A 129 15.75 -0.33 -6.75
CA GLY A 129 15.80 -0.03 -8.19
C GLY A 129 14.72 -0.76 -9.00
N ILE A 130 14.39 -2.02 -8.65
CA ILE A 130 13.30 -2.77 -9.29
C ILE A 130 11.96 -2.09 -8.99
N ALA A 131 11.69 -1.75 -7.73
CA ALA A 131 10.46 -1.06 -7.34
C ALA A 131 10.33 0.29 -8.07
N LEU A 132 11.40 1.08 -8.12
CA LEU A 132 11.43 2.36 -8.85
C LEU A 132 11.10 2.19 -10.33
N LYS A 133 11.66 1.16 -10.98
CA LYS A 133 11.40 0.85 -12.39
C LYS A 133 9.97 0.40 -12.65
N VAL A 134 9.33 -0.29 -11.70
CA VAL A 134 7.92 -0.68 -11.81
C VAL A 134 7.04 0.56 -11.68
N LEU A 135 7.35 1.44 -10.73
CA LEU A 135 6.62 2.68 -10.48
C LEU A 135 6.74 3.71 -11.62
N SER A 136 7.84 3.71 -12.38
CA SER A 136 8.02 4.62 -13.52
C SER A 136 7.28 4.22 -14.80
N LYS A 137 6.71 3.00 -14.85
CA LYS A 137 5.93 2.48 -15.98
C LYS A 137 4.42 2.73 -15.86
N GLN A 138 3.97 3.34 -14.77
CA GLN A 138 2.57 3.63 -14.44
C GLN A 138 2.31 5.13 -14.55
#